data_AF-A0A1Q6UZ61-F1
#
_entry.id   AF-A0A1Q6UZ61-F1
#
_cell.length_a   1.000
_cell.length_b   1.000
_cell.length_c   1.000
_cell.angle_alpha   90.00
_cell.angle_beta   90.00
_cell.angle_gamma   90.00
#
_symmetry.space_group_name_H-M   'P 1'
#
loop_
_entity.id
_entity.type
_entity.pdbx_description
1 polymer ?
#
loop_
_entity_poly.entity_id
_entity_poly.type
_entity_poly.pdbx_seq_one_letter_code
_entity_poly.pdbx_strand_id
1 'polypeptide(L)'
;MKEETALYTTDKIKNLFANLPNDFNNDKPYLSLENMFFNKNIYYTKDEYLKHLNSTKKYCKSNNNYKLNIIDNKVFNNISITITNNYVIIYKNNNPQIKFVIKHSKLVDAISKFNPLVIEKN
;
A
#
# COMPACT_ATOMS: atom_id res chain seq x y z
N MET A 1 -33.49 13.05 -19.65
CA MET A 1 -32.63 12.78 -18.48
C MET A 1 -31.51 11.86 -18.92
N LYS A 2 -30.29 12.38 -19.04
CA LYS A 2 -29.09 11.56 -19.14
C LYS A 2 -28.51 11.51 -17.74
N GLU A 3 -28.67 10.39 -17.03
CA GLU A 3 -27.92 10.18 -15.80
C GLU A 3 -26.56 9.60 -16.19
N GLU A 4 -25.55 10.32 -15.73
CA GLU A 4 -24.14 10.13 -16.02
C GLU A 4 -23.68 8.74 -15.60
N THR A 5 -23.23 7.97 -16.57
CA THR A 5 -22.23 6.94 -16.30
C THR A 5 -21.01 7.67 -15.80
N ALA A 6 -20.75 7.61 -14.48
CA ALA A 6 -19.50 8.06 -13.90
C ALA A 6 -18.38 7.19 -14.51
N LEU A 7 -17.85 7.64 -15.64
CA LEU A 7 -16.59 7.20 -16.20
C LEU A 7 -15.57 7.36 -15.07
N TYR A 8 -15.02 6.23 -14.58
CA TYR A 8 -13.87 6.24 -13.69
C TYR A 8 -12.73 6.96 -14.41
N THR A 9 -12.64 8.27 -14.22
CA THR A 9 -11.64 9.15 -14.79
C THR A 9 -10.28 8.73 -14.28
N THR A 10 -9.55 7.94 -15.07
CA THR A 10 -8.08 7.89 -15.17
C THR A 10 -7.29 8.17 -13.89
N ASP A 11 -7.66 7.56 -12.76
CA ASP A 11 -6.83 7.61 -11.57
C ASP A 11 -5.70 6.61 -11.79
N LYS A 12 -4.48 7.13 -12.00
CA LYS A 12 -3.28 6.28 -12.06
C LYS A 12 -3.21 5.48 -10.77
N ILE A 13 -3.32 4.16 -10.87
CA ILE A 13 -3.21 3.26 -9.73
C ILE A 13 -1.76 3.34 -9.24
N LYS A 14 -1.55 3.92 -8.06
CA LYS A 14 -0.25 3.98 -7.42
C LYS A 14 -0.16 2.81 -6.45
N ASN A 15 0.82 1.94 -6.65
CA ASN A 15 1.14 0.88 -5.72
C ASN A 15 2.50 1.13 -5.07
N LEU A 16 2.57 0.88 -3.76
CA LEU A 16 3.78 0.95 -2.98
C LEU A 16 4.25 -0.48 -2.68
N PHE A 17 5.44 -0.82 -3.16
CA PHE A 17 6.09 -2.09 -2.86
C PHE A 17 7.36 -1.84 -2.08
N ALA A 18 7.59 -2.61 -1.01
CA ALA A 18 8.92 -2.65 -0.42
C ALA A 18 9.88 -3.40 -1.35
N ASN A 19 11.16 -3.03 -1.31
CA ASN A 19 12.21 -3.94 -1.76
C ASN A 19 12.31 -5.14 -0.82
N LEU A 20 13.05 -6.16 -1.25
CA LEU A 20 13.29 -7.32 -0.40
C LEU A 20 13.91 -6.84 0.93
N PRO A 21 13.30 -7.15 2.09
CA PRO A 21 13.88 -6.75 3.37
C PRO A 21 15.25 -7.42 3.56
N ASN A 22 16.21 -6.66 4.09
CA ASN A 22 17.55 -7.16 4.43
C ASN A 22 17.44 -8.33 5.41
N ASP A 23 16.53 -8.23 6.39
CA ASP A 23 16.20 -9.29 7.33
C ASP A 23 14.82 -9.89 7.05
N PHE A 24 14.78 -10.79 6.07
CA PHE A 24 13.55 -11.49 5.66
C PHE A 24 12.92 -12.34 6.77
N ASN A 25 13.70 -12.77 7.76
CA ASN A 25 13.22 -13.68 8.80
C ASN A 25 12.52 -12.96 9.94
N ASN A 26 13.04 -11.79 10.34
CA ASN A 26 12.40 -10.96 11.36
C ASN A 26 11.21 -10.18 10.81
N ASP A 27 11.26 -9.76 9.54
CA ASP A 27 10.20 -8.98 8.91
C ASP A 27 9.58 -9.71 7.71
N LYS A 28 8.99 -10.89 7.99
CA LYS A 28 8.43 -11.79 6.97
C LYS A 28 7.33 -11.08 6.16
N PRO A 29 7.56 -10.85 4.86
CA PRO A 29 6.56 -10.20 4.02
C PRO A 29 5.37 -11.13 3.80
N TYR A 30 4.19 -10.53 3.71
CA TYR A 30 2.94 -11.21 3.42
C TYR A 30 2.21 -10.49 2.28
N LEU A 31 1.34 -11.23 1.59
CA LEU A 31 0.51 -10.68 0.51
C LEU A 31 -0.49 -9.68 1.11
N SER A 32 -0.49 -8.45 0.59
CA SER A 32 -1.53 -7.47 0.92
C SER A 32 -2.84 -7.91 0.27
N LEU A 33 -3.83 -8.22 1.11
CA LEU A 33 -5.19 -8.61 0.72
C LEU A 33 -6.21 -7.56 1.19
N GLU A 34 -5.80 -6.30 1.13
CA GLU A 34 -6.63 -5.17 1.50
C GLU A 34 -7.98 -5.22 0.79
N ASN A 35 -9.06 -5.01 1.57
CA ASN A 35 -10.45 -5.07 1.13
C ASN A 35 -10.99 -6.47 0.76
N MET A 36 -10.22 -7.56 0.94
CA MET A 36 -10.71 -8.93 0.72
C MET A 36 -11.32 -9.57 2.00
N PHE A 37 -11.35 -8.84 3.12
CA PHE A 37 -11.84 -9.32 4.43
C PHE A 37 -11.25 -10.67 4.87
N PHE A 38 -10.05 -11.00 4.40
CA PHE A 38 -9.37 -12.25 4.70
C PHE A 38 -8.56 -12.11 5.98
N ASN A 39 -8.83 -12.95 6.98
CA ASN A 39 -8.35 -12.77 8.36
C ASN A 39 -7.00 -13.43 8.69
N LYS A 40 -6.31 -14.00 7.69
CA LYS A 40 -5.01 -14.67 7.86
C LYS A 40 -3.97 -14.07 6.93
N ASN A 41 -2.72 -14.03 7.38
CA ASN A 41 -1.62 -13.60 6.54
C ASN A 41 -1.14 -14.75 5.64
N ILE A 42 -1.04 -14.48 4.34
CA ILE A 42 -0.37 -15.38 3.39
C ILE A 42 1.07 -14.89 3.27
N TYR A 43 1.99 -15.59 3.94
CA TYR A 43 3.40 -15.23 3.95
C TYR A 43 4.09 -15.68 2.66
N TYR A 44 5.07 -14.90 2.24
CA TYR A 44 5.93 -15.27 1.13
C TYR A 44 7.16 -16.03 1.61
N THR A 45 7.61 -16.98 0.80
CA THR A 45 9.03 -17.35 0.74
C THR A 45 9.81 -16.26 0.01
N LYS A 46 11.14 -16.23 0.19
CA LYS A 46 12.03 -15.26 -0.48
C LYS A 46 11.85 -15.31 -2.00
N ASP A 47 11.79 -16.50 -2.57
CA ASP A 47 11.65 -16.70 -4.02
C ASP A 47 10.30 -16.24 -4.55
N GLU A 48 9.21 -16.50 -3.83
CA GLU A 48 7.88 -16.04 -4.21
C GLU A 48 7.79 -14.51 -4.17
N TYR A 49 8.39 -13.88 -3.16
CA TYR A 49 8.44 -12.43 -3.06
C TYR A 49 9.17 -11.81 -4.25
N LEU A 50 10.36 -12.32 -4.58
CA LEU A 50 11.14 -11.84 -5.73
C LEU A 50 10.41 -12.06 -7.05
N LYS A 51 9.76 -13.22 -7.23
CA LYS A 51 8.92 -13.49 -8.41
C LYS A 51 7.77 -12.49 -8.51
N HIS A 52 7.05 -12.24 -7.42
CA HIS A 52 5.96 -11.27 -7.40
C HIS A 52 6.47 -9.86 -7.74
N LEU A 53 7.53 -9.39 -7.09
CA LEU A 53 8.12 -8.07 -7.35
C LEU A 53 8.51 -7.90 -8.83
N ASN A 54 9.11 -8.94 -9.44
CA ASN A 54 9.47 -8.92 -10.85
C ASN A 54 8.24 -8.89 -11.78
N SER A 55 7.19 -9.65 -11.44
CA SER A 55 5.91 -9.61 -12.18
C SER A 55 5.25 -8.23 -12.07
N THR A 56 5.27 -7.60 -10.90
CA THR A 56 4.75 -6.24 -10.70
C THR A 56 5.54 -5.22 -11.51
N LYS A 57 6.88 -5.31 -11.52
CA LYS A 57 7.74 -4.45 -12.35
C LYS A 57 7.43 -4.60 -13.83
N LYS A 58 7.22 -5.83 -14.32
CA LYS A 58 6.83 -6.10 -15.72
C LYS A 58 5.46 -5.49 -16.03
N TYR A 59 4.48 -5.71 -15.16
CA TYR A 59 3.14 -5.15 -15.31
C TYR A 59 3.14 -3.62 -15.34
N CYS A 60 3.95 -2.96 -14.51
CA CYS A 60 4.10 -1.52 -14.52
C CYS A 60 4.65 -0.99 -15.85
N LYS A 61 5.59 -1.71 -16.48
CA LYS A 61 6.16 -1.34 -17.78
C LYS A 61 5.15 -1.44 -18.93
N SER A 62 4.22 -2.40 -18.86
CA SER A 62 3.22 -2.62 -19.90
C SER A 62 1.93 -1.83 -19.73
N ASN A 63 1.73 -1.16 -18.59
CA ASN A 63 0.47 -0.49 -18.26
C ASN A 63 0.70 0.97 -17.81
N ASN A 64 0.44 1.93 -18.70
CA ASN A 64 0.67 3.37 -18.45
C ASN A 64 -0.15 3.95 -17.28
N ASN A 65 -1.26 3.30 -16.94
CA ASN A 65 -2.14 3.70 -15.83
C ASN A 65 -1.71 3.12 -14.49
N TYR A 66 -0.66 2.31 -14.45
CA TYR A 66 -0.12 1.71 -13.23
C TYR A 66 1.23 2.35 -12.90
N LYS A 67 1.36 2.86 -11.68
CA LYS A 67 2.60 3.42 -11.14
C LYS A 67 3.07 2.57 -9.98
N LEU A 68 4.27 2.04 -10.11
CA LEU A 68 4.95 1.31 -9.05
C LEU A 68 5.98 2.20 -8.35
N ASN A 69 5.81 2.40 -7.05
CA ASN A 69 6.80 3.05 -6.20
C ASN A 69 7.48 1.96 -5.35
N ILE A 70 8.80 1.84 -5.46
CA ILE A 70 9.59 0.89 -4.68
C ILE A 70 10.30 1.65 -3.57
N ILE A 71 10.17 1.19 -2.33
CA ILE A 71 10.83 1.78 -1.17
C ILE A 71 11.79 0.78 -0.51
N ASP A 72 12.94 1.27 -0.07
CA ASP A 72 13.92 0.43 0.62
C ASP A 72 13.58 0.22 2.10
N ASN A 73 13.01 1.26 2.73
CA ASN A 73 12.67 1.24 4.16
C ASN A 73 11.18 1.50 4.35
N LYS A 74 10.53 0.59 5.06
CA LYS A 74 9.10 0.67 5.37
C LYS A 74 8.92 1.24 6.77
N VAL A 75 8.26 2.39 6.87
CA VAL A 75 8.04 3.08 8.16
C VAL A 75 7.00 2.36 9.03
N PHE A 76 6.00 1.75 8.40
CA PHE A 76 4.89 1.12 9.11
C PHE A 76 4.77 -0.36 8.73
N ASN A 77 4.76 -1.22 9.74
CA ASN A 77 4.38 -2.62 9.56
C ASN A 77 2.90 -2.83 9.88
N ASN A 78 2.23 -3.67 9.08
CA ASN A 78 0.81 -3.98 9.24
C ASN A 78 -0.16 -2.78 9.17
N ILE A 79 0.27 -1.66 8.59
CA ILE A 79 -0.58 -0.50 8.35
C ILE A 79 -0.45 -0.07 6.90
N SER A 80 -1.58 0.12 6.24
CA SER A 80 -1.68 0.67 4.90
C SER A 80 -2.40 2.02 4.98
N ILE A 81 -1.87 3.02 4.28
CA ILE A 81 -2.41 4.37 4.29
C ILE A 81 -2.74 4.78 2.86
N THR A 82 -4.02 5.06 2.59
CA THR A 82 -4.48 5.62 1.33
C THR A 82 -4.85 7.07 1.55
N ILE A 83 -4.25 7.97 0.77
CA ILE A 83 -4.46 9.42 0.89
C ILE A 83 -5.21 9.89 -0.36
N THR A 84 -6.32 10.58 -0.15
CA THR A 84 -7.09 11.27 -1.18
C THR A 84 -7.10 12.76 -0.89
N ASN A 85 -7.65 13.57 -1.79
CA ASN A 85 -7.76 15.01 -1.58
C ASN A 85 -8.64 15.38 -0.38
N ASN A 86 -9.61 14.52 -0.01
CA ASN A 86 -10.66 14.86 0.95
C ASN A 86 -10.59 14.05 2.25
N TYR A 87 -9.93 12.89 2.21
CA TYR A 87 -9.85 11.98 3.36
C TYR A 87 -8.64 11.06 3.29
N VAL A 88 -8.27 10.52 4.44
CA VAL A 88 -7.26 9.47 4.57
C VAL A 88 -7.94 8.20 5.08
N ILE A 89 -7.57 7.07 4.49
CA ILE A 89 -7.92 5.74 5.00
C ILE A 89 -6.66 5.15 5.64
N ILE A 90 -6.74 4.82 6.93
CA ILE A 90 -5.72 4.01 7.61
C ILE A 90 -6.30 2.62 7.84
N TYR A 91 -5.61 1.60 7.35
CA TYR A 91 -6.05 0.22 7.45
C TYR A 91 -5.01 -0.62 8.18
N LYS A 92 -5.45 -1.33 9.23
CA LYS A 92 -4.68 -2.36 9.92
C LYS A 92 -5.07 -3.73 9.34
N ASN A 93 -4.10 -4.40 8.72
CA ASN A 93 -4.34 -5.59 7.89
C ASN A 93 -4.58 -6.89 8.71
N ASN A 94 -3.90 -7.05 9.85
CA ASN A 94 -4.02 -8.26 10.67
C ASN A 94 -5.22 -8.20 11.62
N ASN A 95 -5.79 -9.37 11.92
CA ASN A 95 -6.92 -9.54 12.84
C ASN A 95 -6.62 -9.02 14.26
N PRO A 96 -7.49 -8.17 14.87
CA PRO A 96 -8.71 -7.59 14.28
C PRO A 96 -8.39 -6.57 13.19
N GLN A 97 -9.06 -6.72 12.04
CA GLN A 97 -8.95 -5.76 10.94
C GLN A 97 -9.67 -4.47 11.31
N ILE A 98 -8.97 -3.34 11.18
CA ILE A 98 -9.52 -2.03 11.56
C ILE A 98 -9.28 -1.06 10.41
N LYS A 99 -10.33 -0.35 10.01
CA LYS A 99 -10.28 0.67 8.96
C LYS A 99 -10.76 2.01 9.53
N PHE A 100 -9.86 2.99 9.61
CA PHE A 100 -10.20 4.36 9.98
C PHE A 100 -10.36 5.21 8.74
N VAL A 101 -11.44 5.99 8.68
CA VAL A 101 -11.66 7.03 7.66
C VAL A 101 -11.56 8.39 8.33
N ILE A 102 -10.51 9.14 8.02
CA ILE A 102 -10.22 10.44 8.61
C ILE A 102 -10.57 11.52 7.58
N LYS A 103 -11.58 12.35 7.90
CA LYS A 103 -12.05 13.46 7.04
C LYS A 103 -11.65 14.86 7.55
N HIS A 104 -11.12 14.95 8.78
CA HIS A 104 -10.77 16.23 9.37
C HIS A 104 -9.55 16.84 8.65
N SER A 105 -9.71 18.02 8.03
CA SER A 105 -8.72 18.63 7.14
C SER A 105 -7.31 18.70 7.74
N LYS A 106 -7.17 19.16 9.00
CA LYS A 106 -5.84 19.23 9.66
C LYS A 106 -5.15 17.86 9.80
N LEU A 107 -5.92 16.78 10.00
CA LEU A 107 -5.35 15.44 10.13
C LEU A 107 -4.99 14.87 8.75
N VAL A 108 -5.83 15.13 7.73
CA VAL A 108 -5.52 14.79 6.34
C VAL A 108 -4.22 15.48 5.90
N ASP A 109 -4.08 16.77 6.17
CA ASP A 109 -2.87 17.55 5.87
C ASP A 109 -1.64 17.04 6.62
N ALA A 110 -1.77 16.72 7.92
CA ALA A 110 -0.67 16.20 8.72
C ALA A 110 -0.16 14.85 8.19
N ILE A 111 -1.08 13.93 7.85
CA ILE A 111 -0.71 12.60 7.36
C ILE A 111 -0.12 12.68 5.94
N SER A 112 -0.67 13.54 5.08
CA SER A 112 -0.16 13.72 3.70
C SER A 112 1.24 14.30 3.63
N LYS A 113 1.62 15.12 4.62
CA LYS A 113 2.95 15.74 4.74
C LYS A 113 3.88 14.98 5.69
N PHE A 114 3.46 13.80 6.16
CA PHE A 114 4.24 13.03 7.11
C PHE A 114 5.59 12.62 6.51
N ASN A 115 6.67 12.96 7.22
CA ASN A 115 8.02 12.52 6.92
C ASN A 115 8.61 11.88 8.18
N PRO A 116 9.00 10.58 8.15
CA PRO A 116 9.52 9.89 9.32
C PRO A 116 10.82 10.53 9.81
N LEU A 117 10.89 10.84 11.10
CA LEU A 117 12.10 11.41 11.73
C LEU A 117 13.19 10.37 11.97
N VAL A 118 12.78 9.12 12.20
CA VAL A 118 13.68 7.98 12.37
C VAL A 118 13.36 7.00 11.26
N ILE A 119 14.38 6.71 10.45
CA ILE A 119 14.35 5.60 9.51
C ILE A 119 15.11 4.49 10.23
N GLU A 120 14.42 3.42 10.61
CA GLU A 120 15.10 2.23 11.13
C GLU A 120 16.09 1.76 10.05
N LYS A 121 17.38 1.75 10.40
CA LYS A 121 18.41 1.19 9.53
C LYS A 121 18.29 -0.32 9.63
N ASN A 122 17.84 -0.94 8.54
CA ASN A 122 17.88 -2.40 8.36
C ASN A 122 19.27 -2.86 7.93
#